data_AF-A0A9E2U7I9-F1
#
_entry.id   AF-A0A9E2U7I9-F1
#
_cell.length_a   1.000
_cell.length_b   1.000
_cell.length_c   1.000
_cell.angle_alpha   90.00
_cell.angle_beta   90.00
_cell.angle_gamma   90.00
#
_symmetry.space_group_name_H-M   'P 1'
#
loop_
_entity.id
_entity.type
_entity.pdbx_description
1 polymer ?
#
loop_
_entity_poly.entity_id
_entity_poly.type
_entity_poly.pdbx_seq_one_letter_code
_entity_poly.pdbx_strand_id
1 'polypeptide(L)'
;MAEVLGLGVTHFPPLSGTDERMGWILKRALEDPAIPEPLRHPAGWPKPMREEYGEDAGASAARRHREALLAGFRNARRVLDEFNPDFVVIWGDDQYENFKEDVIPPFCVMAYEEMAPKPWEEYRGANVWNEPKDKTFVYKGHPAGAKFIATGMLEAGFDVSYAYRPLHHQLGHAFLNTLLFLDYDRKGFPYPVVP
;
A
#
# COMPACT_ATOMS: atom_id res chain seq x y z
N MET A 1 19.22 -24.71 4.37
CA MET A 1 19.38 -23.75 3.26
C MET A 1 18.19 -22.80 3.37
N ALA A 2 18.41 -21.49 3.39
CA ALA A 2 17.30 -20.53 3.41
C ALA A 2 16.81 -20.30 1.98
N GLU A 3 15.50 -20.13 1.80
CA GLU A 3 14.87 -19.84 0.51
C GLU A 3 14.26 -18.44 0.53
N VAL A 4 14.29 -17.75 -0.60
CA VAL A 4 13.76 -16.38 -0.72
C VAL A 4 12.92 -16.29 -1.98
N LEU A 5 11.68 -15.81 -1.82
CA LEU A 5 10.77 -15.47 -2.91
C LEU A 5 10.65 -13.94 -3.03
N GLY A 6 10.88 -13.41 -4.23
CA GLY A 6 10.62 -12.00 -4.55
C GLY A 6 9.26 -11.81 -5.21
N LEU A 7 8.44 -10.90 -4.67
CA LEU A 7 7.14 -10.50 -5.25
C LEU A 7 7.09 -8.98 -5.40
N GLY A 8 6.59 -8.51 -6.55
CA GLY A 8 6.34 -7.10 -6.82
C GLY A 8 4.86 -6.80 -6.87
N VAL A 9 4.39 -5.89 -6.02
CA VAL A 9 3.01 -5.40 -6.03
C VAL A 9 2.99 -3.88 -5.82
N THR A 10 1.93 -3.23 -6.27
CA THR A 10 1.71 -1.82 -5.97
C THR A 10 1.07 -1.64 -4.60
N HIS A 11 1.31 -0.49 -3.96
CA HIS A 11 0.57 -0.03 -2.79
C HIS A 11 -0.42 1.10 -3.15
N PHE A 12 -0.83 1.19 -4.42
CA PHE A 12 -1.68 2.26 -5.00
C PHE A 12 -2.93 2.58 -4.16
N PRO A 13 -2.96 3.72 -3.43
CA PRO A 13 -4.03 4.02 -2.48
C PRO A 13 -5.46 4.04 -3.05
N PRO A 14 -5.72 4.55 -4.28
CA PRO A 14 -7.07 4.55 -4.85
C PRO A 14 -7.68 3.16 -5.05
N LEU A 15 -6.91 2.07 -5.05
CA LEU A 15 -7.47 0.71 -5.10
C LEU A 15 -8.33 0.39 -3.87
N SER A 16 -8.08 1.02 -2.72
CA SER A 16 -8.92 0.88 -1.52
C SER A 16 -10.30 1.54 -1.66
N GLY A 17 -10.48 2.46 -2.62
CA GLY A 17 -11.76 3.15 -2.86
C GLY A 17 -12.68 2.42 -3.82
N THR A 18 -13.89 2.93 -4.03
CA THR A 18 -14.81 2.42 -5.06
C THR A 18 -14.36 2.84 -6.46
N ASP A 19 -14.86 2.17 -7.50
CA ASP A 19 -14.51 2.45 -8.90
C ASP A 19 -14.86 3.89 -9.30
N GLU A 20 -16.02 4.40 -8.86
CA GLU A 20 -16.49 5.76 -9.14
C GLU A 20 -15.58 6.84 -8.54
N ARG A 21 -14.83 6.46 -7.50
CA ARG A 21 -13.93 7.36 -6.77
C ARG A 21 -12.47 7.15 -7.16
N MET A 22 -12.10 6.13 -7.93
CA MET A 22 -10.71 5.83 -8.24
C MET A 22 -10.00 7.00 -8.96
N GLY A 23 -10.73 7.73 -9.80
CA GLY A 23 -10.23 8.93 -10.50
C GLY A 23 -10.22 10.22 -9.67
N TRP A 24 -10.37 10.17 -8.34
CA TRP A 24 -10.47 11.39 -7.51
C TRP A 24 -9.21 12.26 -7.56
N ILE A 25 -8.02 11.68 -7.77
CA ILE A 25 -6.76 12.43 -7.89
C ILE A 25 -6.82 13.35 -9.11
N LEU A 26 -7.32 12.86 -10.25
CA LEU A 26 -7.53 13.68 -11.43
C LEU A 26 -8.52 14.81 -11.15
N LYS A 27 -9.65 14.50 -10.49
CA LYS A 27 -10.67 15.51 -10.14
C LYS A 27 -10.09 16.62 -9.25
N ARG A 28 -9.28 16.26 -8.26
CA ARG A 28 -8.56 17.21 -7.41
C ARG A 28 -7.51 18.00 -8.17
N ALA A 29 -6.75 17.36 -9.08
CA ALA A 29 -5.76 18.05 -9.89
C ALA A 29 -6.41 19.14 -10.74
N LEU A 30 -7.60 18.89 -11.31
CA LEU A 30 -8.36 19.86 -12.10
C LEU A 30 -8.81 21.12 -11.32
N GLU A 31 -8.76 21.09 -9.98
CA GLU A 31 -9.05 22.26 -9.14
C GLU A 31 -7.88 23.26 -9.09
N ASP A 32 -6.69 22.89 -9.59
CA ASP A 32 -5.52 23.76 -9.60
C ASP A 32 -5.73 24.97 -10.53
N PRO A 33 -5.66 26.22 -10.02
CA PRO A 33 -5.83 27.41 -10.84
C PRO A 33 -4.74 27.57 -11.92
N ALA A 34 -3.59 26.90 -11.79
CA ALA A 34 -2.52 26.93 -12.77
C ALA A 34 -2.82 26.11 -14.04
N ILE A 35 -3.86 25.27 -14.05
CA ILE A 35 -4.23 24.49 -15.24
C ILE A 35 -4.75 25.44 -16.34
N PRO A 36 -4.17 25.39 -17.55
CA PRO A 36 -4.65 26.16 -18.69
C PRO A 36 -6.14 25.91 -18.96
N GLU A 37 -6.88 26.97 -19.23
CA GLU A 37 -8.34 26.92 -19.43
C GLU A 37 -8.81 25.79 -20.38
N PRO A 38 -8.17 25.55 -21.54
CA PRO A 38 -8.60 24.47 -22.43
C PRO A 38 -8.50 23.07 -21.80
N LEU A 39 -7.56 22.86 -20.87
CA LEU A 39 -7.31 21.58 -20.21
C LEU A 39 -8.20 21.35 -18.97
N ARG A 40 -9.02 22.32 -18.59
CA ARG A 40 -9.98 22.16 -17.49
C ARG A 40 -11.16 21.26 -17.84
N HIS A 41 -11.42 21.10 -19.14
CA HIS A 41 -12.55 20.33 -19.64
C HIS A 41 -12.10 19.15 -20.50
N PRO A 42 -12.82 18.01 -20.45
CA PRO A 42 -12.49 16.83 -21.25
C PRO A 42 -12.26 17.10 -22.74
N ALA A 43 -13.00 18.03 -23.33
CA ALA A 43 -12.86 18.38 -24.74
C ALA A 43 -11.43 18.80 -25.15
N GLY A 44 -10.68 19.45 -24.26
CA GLY A 44 -9.30 19.87 -24.53
C GLY A 44 -8.23 18.84 -24.18
N TRP A 45 -8.58 17.69 -23.60
CA TRP A 45 -7.61 16.66 -23.22
C TRP A 45 -7.09 15.86 -24.42
N PRO A 46 -5.92 15.21 -24.30
CA PRO A 46 -5.47 14.24 -25.30
C PRO A 46 -6.50 13.14 -25.55
N LYS A 47 -6.59 12.66 -26.80
CA LYS A 47 -7.56 11.63 -27.22
C LYS A 47 -7.62 10.41 -26.27
N PRO A 48 -6.49 9.80 -25.86
CA PRO A 48 -6.53 8.63 -24.97
C PRO A 48 -7.19 8.92 -23.62
N MET A 49 -6.94 10.11 -23.05
CA MET A 49 -7.52 10.50 -21.77
C MET A 49 -9.05 10.69 -21.87
N ARG A 50 -9.54 11.24 -22.99
CA ARG A 50 -10.98 11.35 -23.24
C ARG A 50 -11.65 9.99 -23.38
N GLU A 51 -10.98 9.06 -24.04
CA GLU A 51 -11.48 7.68 -24.22
C GLU A 51 -11.55 6.93 -22.88
N GLU A 52 -10.53 7.12 -22.02
CA GLU A 52 -10.52 6.52 -20.68
C GLU A 52 -11.53 7.15 -19.74
N TYR A 53 -11.68 8.49 -19.79
CA TYR A 53 -12.65 9.21 -18.98
C TYR A 53 -14.10 8.95 -19.42
N GLY A 54 -14.33 8.79 -20.72
CA GLY A 54 -15.64 8.45 -21.27
C GLY A 54 -16.76 9.40 -20.85
N GLU A 55 -17.99 8.89 -20.92
CA GLU A 55 -19.20 9.60 -20.47
C GLU A 55 -19.50 9.38 -18.98
N ASP A 56 -18.79 8.46 -18.33
CA ASP A 56 -18.99 8.04 -16.94
C ASP A 56 -17.89 8.53 -15.98
N ALA A 57 -17.13 9.54 -16.40
CA ALA A 57 -16.04 10.14 -15.65
C ALA A 57 -14.96 9.13 -15.19
N GLY A 58 -14.73 8.10 -15.98
CA GLY A 58 -13.68 7.10 -15.83
C GLY A 58 -14.11 5.86 -15.04
N ALA A 59 -15.38 5.73 -14.66
CA ALA A 59 -15.84 4.60 -13.83
C ALA A 59 -15.63 3.24 -14.53
N SER A 60 -15.95 3.15 -15.82
CA SER A 60 -15.72 1.92 -16.60
C SER A 60 -14.23 1.59 -16.76
N ALA A 61 -13.37 2.59 -16.89
CA ALA A 61 -11.92 2.39 -16.93
C ALA A 61 -11.38 1.94 -15.57
N ALA A 62 -11.84 2.54 -14.48
CA ALA A 62 -11.49 2.16 -13.11
C ALA A 62 -11.84 0.70 -12.81
N ARG A 63 -13.02 0.23 -13.26
CA ARG A 63 -13.40 -1.18 -13.11
C ARG A 63 -12.44 -2.13 -13.81
N ARG A 64 -12.10 -1.86 -15.08
CA ARG A 64 -11.12 -2.66 -15.84
C ARG A 64 -9.74 -2.63 -15.19
N HIS A 65 -9.33 -1.45 -14.70
CA HIS A 65 -8.06 -1.28 -14.00
C HIS A 65 -8.01 -2.11 -12.71
N ARG A 66 -9.07 -2.07 -11.90
CA ARG A 66 -9.21 -2.91 -10.71
C ARG A 66 -9.12 -4.38 -11.07
N GLU A 67 -9.90 -4.84 -12.05
CA GLU A 67 -9.90 -6.25 -12.48
C GLU A 67 -8.48 -6.74 -12.83
N ALA A 68 -7.72 -5.92 -13.56
CA ALA A 68 -6.32 -6.22 -13.89
C ALA A 68 -5.42 -6.28 -12.65
N LEU A 69 -5.53 -5.30 -11.73
CA LEU A 69 -4.77 -5.31 -10.48
C LEU A 69 -5.11 -6.54 -9.63
N LEU A 70 -6.39 -6.88 -9.49
CA LEU A 70 -6.82 -8.03 -8.70
C LEU A 70 -6.36 -9.36 -9.29
N ALA A 71 -6.31 -9.49 -10.61
CA ALA A 71 -5.70 -10.66 -11.23
C ALA A 71 -4.23 -10.83 -10.81
N GLY A 72 -3.47 -9.72 -10.80
CA GLY A 72 -2.09 -9.70 -10.31
C GLY A 72 -1.96 -10.03 -8.82
N PHE A 73 -2.73 -9.36 -7.95
CA PHE A 73 -2.70 -9.61 -6.50
C PHE A 73 -3.10 -11.03 -6.14
N ARG A 74 -4.13 -11.59 -6.78
CA ARG A 74 -4.54 -12.99 -6.54
C ARG A 74 -3.46 -13.97 -6.95
N ASN A 75 -2.77 -13.72 -8.06
CA ASN A 75 -1.63 -14.55 -8.45
C ASN A 75 -0.46 -14.41 -7.47
N ALA A 76 -0.09 -13.18 -7.07
CA ALA A 76 0.96 -12.93 -6.09
C ALA A 76 0.64 -13.61 -4.75
N ARG A 77 -0.61 -13.51 -4.29
CA ARG A 77 -1.07 -14.17 -3.07
C ARG A 77 -1.02 -15.69 -3.18
N ARG A 78 -1.45 -16.28 -4.31
CA ARG A 78 -1.33 -17.72 -4.56
C ARG A 78 0.13 -18.19 -4.49
N VAL A 79 1.04 -17.48 -5.15
CA VAL A 79 2.48 -17.82 -5.15
C VAL A 79 3.08 -17.68 -3.74
N LEU A 80 2.68 -16.64 -2.99
CA LEU A 80 3.07 -16.47 -1.59
C LEU A 80 2.58 -17.65 -0.73
N ASP A 81 1.33 -18.05 -0.90
CA ASP A 81 0.73 -19.16 -0.14
C ASP A 81 1.37 -20.51 -0.49
N GLU A 82 1.69 -20.75 -1.77
CA GLU A 82 2.42 -21.93 -2.22
C GLU A 82 3.86 -21.99 -1.70
N PHE A 83 4.51 -20.84 -1.58
CA PHE A 83 5.85 -20.73 -0.99
C PHE A 83 5.84 -20.96 0.53
N ASN A 84 4.73 -20.63 1.20
CA ASN A 84 4.52 -20.85 2.63
C ASN A 84 5.67 -20.31 3.50
N PRO A 85 5.91 -18.98 3.51
CA PRO A 85 7.05 -18.40 4.21
C PRO A 85 6.91 -18.45 5.73
N ASP A 86 8.05 -18.53 6.42
CA ASP A 86 8.10 -18.34 7.89
C ASP A 86 7.74 -16.91 8.31
N PHE A 87 8.10 -15.93 7.48
CA PHE A 87 7.73 -14.52 7.62
C PHE A 87 7.91 -13.77 6.29
N VAL A 88 7.27 -12.61 6.15
CA VAL A 88 7.31 -11.77 4.96
C VAL A 88 8.02 -10.46 5.28
N VAL A 89 9.02 -10.11 4.48
CA VAL A 89 9.60 -8.76 4.49
C VAL A 89 8.83 -7.89 3.51
N ILE A 90 8.29 -6.77 3.96
CA ILE A 90 7.63 -5.79 3.08
C ILE A 90 8.55 -4.60 2.94
N TRP A 91 9.16 -4.43 1.77
CA TRP A 91 10.00 -3.28 1.47
C TRP A 91 9.15 -2.16 0.85
N GLY A 92 9.09 -1.01 1.49
CA GLY A 92 8.35 0.16 1.01
C GLY A 92 8.90 1.47 1.56
N ASP A 93 8.55 2.58 0.90
CA ASP A 93 8.85 3.93 1.36
C ASP A 93 7.85 4.41 2.40
N ASP A 94 8.32 5.14 3.41
CA ASP A 94 7.46 5.94 4.28
C ASP A 94 7.20 7.29 3.59
N GLN A 95 5.95 7.53 3.17
CA GLN A 95 5.58 8.75 2.45
C GLN A 95 5.26 9.90 3.39
N TYR A 96 6.20 10.16 4.31
CA TYR A 96 6.06 11.15 5.37
C TYR A 96 4.84 10.84 6.25
N GLU A 97 4.75 9.60 6.74
CA GLU A 97 3.65 9.09 7.56
C GLU A 97 4.14 8.84 8.99
N ASN A 98 5.00 7.84 9.18
CA ASN A 98 5.57 7.50 10.47
C ASN A 98 6.89 8.25 10.73
N PHE A 99 7.66 8.57 9.69
CA PHE A 99 8.90 9.33 9.80
C PHE A 99 8.64 10.77 9.35
N LYS A 100 9.05 11.73 10.19
CA LYS A 100 8.75 13.16 10.06
C LYS A 100 10.02 13.97 10.25
N GLU A 101 9.90 15.30 10.33
CA GLU A 101 11.03 16.23 10.44
C GLU A 101 11.97 15.96 11.62
N ASP A 102 11.51 15.25 12.65
CA ASP A 102 12.30 14.86 13.81
C ASP A 102 13.21 13.65 13.56
N VAL A 103 12.88 12.78 12.60
CA VAL A 103 13.68 11.61 12.23
C VAL A 103 13.34 11.09 10.83
N ILE A 104 14.35 11.04 9.95
CA ILE A 104 14.24 10.49 8.60
C ILE A 104 15.42 9.54 8.36
N PRO A 105 15.25 8.23 8.64
CA PRO A 105 16.31 7.25 8.43
C PRO A 105 16.42 6.85 6.95
N PRO A 106 17.63 6.56 6.42
CA PRO A 106 17.79 6.03 5.07
C PRO A 106 17.23 4.61 4.94
N PHE A 107 17.41 3.79 5.97
CA PHE A 107 16.83 2.46 6.12
C PHE A 107 16.33 2.28 7.56
N CYS A 108 15.14 1.70 7.72
CA CYS A 108 14.61 1.34 9.03
C CYS A 108 13.95 -0.03 8.98
N VAL A 109 14.38 -0.95 9.83
CA VAL A 109 13.74 -2.27 10.00
C VAL A 109 12.77 -2.20 11.20
N MET A 110 11.50 -2.47 10.97
CA MET A 110 10.48 -2.40 12.01
C MET A 110 10.34 -3.75 12.74
N ALA A 111 11.01 -3.88 13.88
CA ALA A 111 11.03 -5.05 14.75
C ALA A 111 9.83 -5.12 15.71
N TYR A 112 8.63 -4.88 15.20
CA TYR A 112 7.40 -4.89 16.00
C TYR A 112 7.00 -6.32 16.38
N GLU A 113 6.37 -6.49 17.55
CA GLU A 113 5.78 -7.78 17.94
C GLU A 113 4.43 -8.02 17.25
N GLU A 114 3.65 -6.95 17.10
CA GLU A 114 2.33 -6.93 16.50
C GLU A 114 2.08 -5.54 15.90
N MET A 115 1.29 -5.48 14.83
CA MET A 115 0.74 -4.25 14.27
C MET A 115 -0.78 -4.34 14.28
N ALA A 116 -1.45 -3.34 14.85
CA ALA A 116 -2.90 -3.27 14.93
C ALA A 116 -3.48 -2.05 14.18
N PRO A 117 -3.22 -1.89 12.87
CA PRO A 117 -3.61 -0.69 12.14
C PRO A 117 -5.12 -0.56 11.97
N LYS A 118 -5.59 0.69 11.98
CA LYS A 118 -6.94 1.09 11.59
C LYS A 118 -6.93 1.82 10.24
N PRO A 119 -6.94 1.10 9.10
CA PRO A 119 -6.77 1.71 7.77
C PRO A 119 -7.83 2.76 7.44
N TRP A 120 -9.02 2.64 8.04
CA TRP A 120 -10.16 3.45 7.66
C TRP A 120 -10.36 4.69 8.54
N GLU A 121 -9.68 4.81 9.68
CA GLU A 121 -9.88 5.88 10.67
C GLU A 121 -9.80 7.26 9.99
N GLU A 122 -8.71 7.51 9.25
CA GLU A 122 -8.47 8.74 8.49
C GLU A 122 -8.88 8.67 7.00
N TYR A 123 -9.34 7.50 6.53
CA TYR A 123 -9.65 7.30 5.11
C TYR A 123 -10.87 8.13 4.65
N ARG A 124 -10.77 8.86 3.54
CA ARG A 124 -11.86 9.74 3.10
C ARG A 124 -12.89 9.02 2.23
N GLY A 125 -14.07 8.77 2.80
CA GLY A 125 -15.25 8.16 2.17
C GLY A 125 -15.24 6.63 2.18
N ALA A 126 -16.03 5.98 1.32
CA ALA A 126 -16.21 4.53 1.37
C ALA A 126 -14.99 3.76 0.83
N ASN A 127 -14.60 2.70 1.54
CA ASN A 127 -13.68 1.68 1.04
C ASN A 127 -14.45 0.60 0.25
N VAL A 128 -13.76 -0.11 -0.64
CA VAL A 128 -14.36 -1.11 -1.54
C VAL A 128 -14.97 -2.32 -0.81
N TRP A 129 -14.60 -2.54 0.45
CA TRP A 129 -15.10 -3.65 1.27
C TRP A 129 -16.29 -3.28 2.15
N ASN A 130 -16.76 -2.02 2.11
CA ASN A 130 -17.78 -1.49 3.03
C ASN A 130 -17.43 -1.67 4.51
N GLU A 131 -16.14 -1.69 4.85
CA GLU A 131 -15.68 -1.86 6.23
C GLU A 131 -15.90 -0.57 7.05
N PRO A 132 -16.22 -0.68 8.35
CA PRO A 132 -16.46 0.47 9.20
C PRO A 132 -15.17 1.23 9.52
N LYS A 133 -15.32 2.51 9.91
CA LYS A 133 -14.22 3.43 10.20
C LYS A 133 -13.25 2.94 11.28
N ASP A 134 -13.76 2.24 12.27
CA ASP A 134 -13.04 1.73 13.44
C ASP A 134 -12.50 0.29 13.24
N LYS A 135 -12.66 -0.28 12.03
CA LYS A 135 -12.13 -1.60 11.70
C LYS A 135 -10.64 -1.64 11.99
N THR A 136 -10.26 -2.59 12.85
CA THR A 136 -8.86 -2.88 13.17
C THR A 136 -8.46 -4.19 12.49
N PHE A 137 -7.27 -4.20 11.90
CA PHE A 137 -6.59 -5.40 11.44
C PHE A 137 -5.50 -5.74 12.44
N VAL A 138 -5.17 -7.03 12.60
CA VAL A 138 -4.09 -7.48 13.47
C VAL A 138 -3.13 -8.31 12.64
N TYR A 139 -1.88 -7.84 12.57
CA TYR A 139 -0.80 -8.51 11.86
C TYR A 139 0.29 -8.89 12.85
N LYS A 140 0.73 -10.14 12.78
CA LYS A 140 1.85 -10.62 13.60
C LYS A 140 3.15 -9.99 13.10
N GLY A 141 3.94 -9.42 13.99
CA GLY A 141 5.30 -9.01 13.68
C GLY A 141 6.29 -10.16 13.86
N HIS A 142 7.55 -9.95 13.45
CA HIS A 142 8.59 -10.98 13.57
C HIS A 142 9.91 -10.41 14.11
N PRO A 143 9.99 -10.07 15.43
CA PRO A 143 11.16 -9.42 16.02
C PRO A 143 12.48 -10.18 15.83
N ALA A 144 12.45 -11.51 15.87
CA ALA A 144 13.64 -12.33 15.66
C ALA A 144 14.20 -12.18 14.24
N GLY A 145 13.32 -12.15 13.23
CA GLY A 145 13.69 -11.97 11.83
C GLY A 145 14.13 -10.53 11.55
N ALA A 146 13.44 -9.55 12.14
CA ALA A 146 13.85 -8.15 12.06
C ALA A 146 15.26 -7.92 12.64
N LYS A 147 15.56 -8.51 13.81
CA LYS A 147 16.91 -8.48 14.40
C LYS A 147 17.93 -9.16 13.52
N PHE A 148 17.61 -10.34 12.97
CA PHE A 148 18.49 -11.04 12.05
C PHE A 148 18.85 -10.19 10.82
N ILE A 149 17.85 -9.54 10.21
CA ILE A 149 18.05 -8.63 9.06
C ILE A 149 18.92 -7.44 9.46
N ALA A 150 18.56 -6.73 10.53
CA ALA A 150 19.30 -5.56 10.98
C ALA A 150 20.77 -5.90 11.33
N THR A 151 21.00 -7.00 12.04
CA THR A 151 22.36 -7.48 12.34
C THR A 151 23.13 -7.80 11.06
N GLY A 152 22.53 -8.54 10.12
CA GLY A 152 23.20 -8.87 8.85
C GLY A 152 23.52 -7.63 8.00
N MET A 153 22.64 -6.63 8.00
CA MET A 153 22.90 -5.35 7.32
C MET A 153 24.08 -4.59 7.96
N LEU A 154 24.12 -4.51 9.29
CA LEU A 154 25.22 -3.90 10.04
C LEU A 154 26.55 -4.62 9.77
N GLU A 155 26.56 -5.96 9.82
CA GLU A 155 27.74 -6.78 9.55
C GLU A 155 28.23 -6.63 8.10
N ALA A 156 27.32 -6.38 7.15
CA ALA A 156 27.64 -6.09 5.76
C ALA A 156 28.08 -4.63 5.52
N GLY A 157 28.13 -3.80 6.56
CA GLY A 157 28.61 -2.40 6.49
C GLY A 157 27.54 -1.38 6.10
N PHE A 158 26.26 -1.72 6.20
CA PHE A 158 25.17 -0.75 6.04
C PHE A 158 24.83 -0.08 7.36
N ASP A 159 24.69 1.24 7.33
CA ASP A 159 24.07 1.99 8.43
C ASP A 159 22.55 1.80 8.38
N VAL A 160 22.00 1.02 9.31
CA VAL A 160 20.57 0.72 9.38
C VAL A 160 19.99 1.12 10.73
N SER A 161 18.84 1.79 10.70
CA SER A 161 18.03 2.03 11.90
C SER A 161 17.07 0.86 12.13
N TYR A 162 16.59 0.69 13.36
CA TYR A 162 15.54 -0.26 13.67
C TYR A 162 14.56 0.34 14.69
N ALA A 163 13.30 -0.07 14.63
CA ALA A 163 12.26 0.42 15.52
C ALA A 163 11.52 -0.74 16.20
N TYR A 164 11.25 -0.61 17.50
CA TYR A 164 10.43 -1.59 18.25
C TYR A 164 8.97 -1.14 18.42
N ARG A 165 8.68 0.13 18.10
CA ARG A 165 7.33 0.70 18.10
C ARG A 165 7.24 1.83 17.06
N PRO A 166 6.04 2.12 16.53
CA PRO A 166 5.83 3.29 15.69
C PRO A 166 6.06 4.59 16.47
N LEU A 167 6.28 5.68 15.73
CA LEU A 167 6.50 7.02 16.27
C LEU A 167 5.28 7.91 16.01
N HIS A 168 4.99 8.22 14.74
CA HIS A 168 3.94 9.17 14.35
C HIS A 168 2.73 8.51 13.66
N HIS A 169 2.88 7.29 13.14
CA HIS A 169 1.81 6.59 12.42
C HIS A 169 1.87 5.08 12.66
N GLN A 170 0.71 4.43 12.73
CA GLN A 170 0.60 3.01 13.12
C GLN A 170 1.34 2.07 12.15
N LEU A 171 1.10 2.24 10.86
CA LEU A 171 1.77 1.54 9.77
C LEU A 171 1.55 2.33 8.47
N GLY A 172 2.63 2.76 7.81
CA GLY A 172 2.54 3.54 6.56
C GLY A 172 1.82 2.76 5.46
N HIS A 173 1.20 3.48 4.51
CA HIS A 173 0.32 2.86 3.52
C HIS A 173 1.07 1.97 2.54
N ALA A 174 2.36 2.19 2.29
CA ALA A 174 3.18 1.28 1.48
C ALA A 174 3.12 -0.16 2.03
N PHE A 175 3.14 -0.30 3.35
CA PHE A 175 3.06 -1.58 4.05
C PHE A 175 1.62 -2.03 4.24
N LEU A 176 0.74 -1.14 4.73
CA LEU A 176 -0.64 -1.47 5.04
C LEU A 176 -1.45 -1.84 3.78
N ASN A 177 -1.33 -1.09 2.69
CA ASN A 177 -2.03 -1.41 1.45
C ASN A 177 -1.53 -2.72 0.86
N THR A 178 -0.24 -3.01 0.93
CA THR A 178 0.31 -4.30 0.50
C THR A 178 -0.38 -5.46 1.22
N LEU A 179 -0.54 -5.36 2.54
CA LEU A 179 -1.26 -6.36 3.34
C LEU A 179 -2.74 -6.45 2.97
N LEU A 180 -3.43 -5.31 2.85
CA LEU A 180 -4.86 -5.27 2.49
C LEU A 180 -5.14 -5.82 1.09
N PHE A 181 -4.21 -5.65 0.14
CA PHE A 181 -4.38 -6.07 -1.25
C PHE A 181 -3.93 -7.52 -1.47
N LEU A 182 -2.92 -8.00 -0.76
CA LEU A 182 -2.64 -9.45 -0.70
C LEU A 182 -3.73 -10.22 0.05
N ASP A 183 -4.50 -9.55 0.90
CA ASP A 183 -5.72 -10.07 1.51
C ASP A 183 -7.00 -9.43 0.94
N TYR A 184 -7.02 -9.13 -0.36
CA TYR A 184 -8.15 -8.45 -0.99
C TYR A 184 -9.46 -9.23 -0.84
N ASP A 185 -9.39 -10.56 -0.95
CA ASP A 185 -10.55 -11.46 -0.82
C ASP A 185 -10.89 -11.80 0.66
N ARG A 186 -10.24 -11.14 1.64
CA ARG A 186 -10.47 -11.26 3.10
C ARG A 186 -10.42 -12.69 3.63
N LYS A 187 -9.39 -13.43 3.22
CA LYS A 187 -9.07 -14.78 3.72
C LYS A 187 -8.13 -14.75 4.93
N GLY A 188 -7.63 -13.57 5.29
CA GLY A 188 -6.62 -13.37 6.32
C GLY A 188 -5.20 -13.40 5.75
N PHE A 189 -4.25 -12.90 6.53
CA PHE A 189 -2.82 -12.91 6.22
C PHE A 189 -2.07 -13.59 7.39
N PRO A 190 -1.81 -14.91 7.30
CA PRO A 190 -1.34 -15.70 8.45
C PRO A 190 0.17 -15.55 8.72
N TYR A 191 0.91 -14.93 7.79
CA TYR A 191 2.36 -14.83 7.85
C TYR A 191 2.78 -13.66 8.75
N PRO A 192 3.76 -13.86 9.65
CA PRO A 192 4.42 -12.76 10.34
C PRO A 192 5.07 -11.78 9.35
N VAL A 193 5.12 -10.50 9.70
CA VAL A 193 5.60 -9.44 8.82
C VAL A 193 6.75 -8.68 9.48
N VAL A 194 7.75 -8.33 8.67
CA VAL A 194 8.79 -7.35 8.99
C VAL A 194 8.71 -6.27 7.92
N PRO A 195 8.14 -5.10 8.24
CA PRO A 195 8.21 -3.98 7.34
C PRO A 195 9.54 -3.21 7.48
#